data_AF-A0A1M3BIM7-F1
#
_entry.id   AF-A0A1M3BIM7-F1
#
_cell.length_a   1.000
_cell.length_b   1.000
_cell.length_c   1.000
_cell.angle_alpha   90.00
_cell.angle_beta   90.00
_cell.angle_gamma   90.00
#
_symmetry.space_group_name_H-M   'P 1'
#
loop_
_entity.id
_entity.type
_entity.pdbx_description
1 polymer ?
#
loop_
_entity_poly.entity_id
_entity_poly.type
_entity_poly.pdbx_seq_one_letter_code
_entity_poly.pdbx_strand_id
1 'polypeptide(L)'
;MAGASAALAGLLFVAISINVDRIVKYEGLPERGLEALGLLLAVLIVSIAGLMPGQGHVALGLELIAITAALVGILLAIPVSLGQFPEGVEPPAYYFASRWAIRLSGPLLLLIGAFSELFASGGGLYWVAGAFVFLTLGSVANAWVLLIEILR
;
A
#
# COMPACT_ATOMS: atom_id res chain seq x y z
N MET A 1 6.40 -11.08 -9.10
CA MET A 1 6.41 -9.78 -8.41
C MET A 1 7.43 -9.72 -7.29
N ALA A 2 7.60 -10.75 -6.46
CA ALA A 2 8.57 -10.81 -5.34
C ALA A 2 9.93 -10.11 -5.59
N GLY A 3 10.66 -10.49 -6.65
CA GLY A 3 11.98 -9.89 -6.91
C GLY A 3 11.93 -8.38 -7.22
N ALA A 4 10.94 -7.95 -8.00
CA ALA A 4 10.77 -6.54 -8.35
C ALA A 4 10.33 -5.70 -7.14
N SER A 5 9.36 -6.19 -6.35
CA SER A 5 8.91 -5.48 -5.15
C SER A 5 10.00 -5.44 -4.08
N ALA A 6 10.78 -6.51 -3.90
CA ALA A 6 11.94 -6.52 -3.02
C ALA A 6 13.01 -5.50 -3.45
N ALA A 7 13.34 -5.44 -4.75
CA ALA A 7 14.31 -4.48 -5.27
C ALA A 7 13.84 -3.03 -5.08
N LEU A 8 12.57 -2.73 -5.42
CA LEU A 8 12.00 -1.39 -5.23
C LEU A 8 11.91 -1.00 -3.74
N ALA A 9 11.50 -1.93 -2.88
CA ALA A 9 11.46 -1.69 -1.44
C ALA A 9 12.85 -1.42 -0.88
N GLY A 10 13.87 -2.17 -1.32
CA GLY A 10 15.27 -1.94 -0.94
C GLY A 10 15.78 -0.57 -1.38
N LEU A 11 15.56 -0.19 -2.65
CA LEU A 11 15.95 1.13 -3.15
C LEU A 11 15.24 2.27 -2.41
N LEU A 12 13.94 2.13 -2.15
CA LEU A 12 13.15 3.12 -1.41
C LEU A 12 13.63 3.23 0.05
N PHE A 13 13.89 2.10 0.70
CA PHE A 13 14.41 2.08 2.06
C PHE A 13 15.76 2.80 2.17
N VAL A 14 16.68 2.54 1.21
CA VAL A 14 17.96 3.26 1.14
C VAL A 14 17.74 4.76 0.94
N ALA A 15 16.88 5.15 -0.01
CA ALA A 15 16.57 6.56 -0.29
C ALA A 15 15.98 7.29 0.93
N ILE A 16 15.13 6.62 1.71
CA ILE A 16 14.59 7.15 2.97
C ILE A 16 15.69 7.26 4.03
N SER A 17 16.54 6.24 4.18
CA SER A 17 17.60 6.23 5.20
C SER A 17 18.62 7.36 5.03
N ILE A 18 19.01 7.68 3.79
CA ILE A 18 19.98 8.75 3.52
C ILE A 18 19.38 10.15 3.66
N ASN A 19 18.04 10.26 3.68
CA ASN A 19 17.31 11.52 3.77
C ASN A 19 16.51 11.64 5.08
N VAL A 20 16.69 10.74 6.05
CA VAL A 20 15.85 10.65 7.25
C VAL A 20 15.79 11.97 8.03
N ASP A 21 16.93 12.65 8.18
CA ASP A 21 17.02 13.94 8.87
C ASP A 21 16.22 15.06 8.20
N ARG A 22 15.97 14.95 6.89
CA ARG A 22 15.13 15.89 6.15
C ARG A 22 13.67 15.47 6.22
N ILE A 23 13.38 14.18 6.02
CA ILE A 23 12.01 13.63 6.04
C ILE A 23 11.32 13.96 7.36
N VAL A 24 12.00 13.76 8.50
CA VAL A 24 11.42 13.97 9.84
C VAL A 24 11.13 15.44 10.15
N LYS A 25 11.67 16.39 9.37
CA LYS A 25 11.45 17.84 9.58
C LYS A 25 10.12 18.34 9.03
N TYR A 26 9.49 17.60 8.12
CA TYR A 26 8.26 18.02 7.46
C TYR A 26 7.11 17.10 7.86
N GLU A 27 6.02 17.69 8.31
CA GLU A 27 4.80 16.95 8.65
C GLU A 27 4.24 16.25 7.40
N GLY A 28 3.91 14.95 7.51
CA GLY A 28 3.32 14.16 6.43
C GLY A 28 4.34 13.43 5.54
N LEU A 29 5.63 13.79 5.52
CA LEU A 29 6.64 13.06 4.72
C LEU A 29 6.98 11.68 5.30
N PRO A 30 7.19 11.50 6.62
CA PRO A 30 7.40 10.18 7.19
C PRO A 30 6.27 9.20 6.86
N GLU A 31 5.03 9.69 6.91
CA GLU A 31 3.80 8.97 6.60
C GLU A 31 3.79 8.47 5.15
N ARG A 32 4.15 9.33 4.20
CA ARG A 32 4.26 8.95 2.77
C ARG A 32 5.31 7.87 2.54
N GLY A 33 6.43 7.96 3.24
CA GLY A 33 7.49 6.95 3.17
C GLY A 33 7.03 5.61 3.70
N LEU A 34 6.34 5.61 4.84
CA LEU A 34 5.78 4.41 5.45
C LEU A 34 4.68 3.79 4.58
N GLU A 35 3.78 4.59 4.00
CA GLU A 35 2.77 4.11 3.04
C GLU A 35 3.43 3.45 1.83
N ALA A 36 4.40 4.11 1.19
CA ALA A 36 5.06 3.58 0.02
C ALA A 36 5.78 2.25 0.31
N LEU A 37 6.52 2.18 1.43
CA LEU A 37 7.17 0.95 1.87
C LEU A 37 6.16 -0.15 2.20
N GLY A 38 5.10 0.17 2.96
CA GLY A 38 4.07 -0.77 3.35
C GLY A 38 3.38 -1.43 2.16
N LEU A 39 3.10 -0.65 1.11
CA LEU A 39 2.50 -1.16 -0.13
C LEU A 39 3.43 -2.15 -0.87
N LEU A 40 4.73 -1.85 -1.01
CA LEU A 40 5.68 -2.78 -1.65
C LEU A 40 5.94 -4.03 -0.81
N LEU A 41 6.02 -3.88 0.52
CA LEU A 41 6.17 -4.98 1.44
C LEU A 41 4.95 -5.91 1.41
N ALA A 42 3.73 -5.37 1.31
CA ALA A 42 2.54 -6.20 1.13
C ALA A 42 2.62 -7.03 -0.16
N VAL A 43 3.00 -6.42 -1.30
CA VAL A 43 3.19 -7.16 -2.57
C VAL A 43 4.26 -8.24 -2.42
N LEU A 44 5.36 -7.95 -1.72
CA LEU A 44 6.42 -8.91 -1.45
C LEU A 44 5.93 -10.08 -0.60
N ILE A 45 5.30 -9.82 0.54
CA ILE A 45 4.84 -10.85 1.47
C ILE A 45 3.78 -11.73 0.82
N VAL A 46 2.82 -11.14 0.09
CA VAL A 46 1.83 -11.91 -0.68
C VAL A 46 2.50 -12.76 -1.76
N SER A 47 3.51 -12.22 -2.45
CA SER A 47 4.25 -13.00 -3.45
C SER A 47 5.01 -14.17 -2.82
N ILE A 48 5.55 -14.01 -1.61
CA ILE A 48 6.23 -15.08 -0.87
C ILE A 48 5.22 -16.15 -0.44
N ALA A 49 4.07 -15.75 0.10
CA ALA A 49 2.99 -16.67 0.46
C ALA A 49 2.58 -17.52 -0.76
N GLY A 50 2.32 -16.88 -1.91
CA GLY A 50 1.96 -17.57 -3.15
C GLY A 50 3.04 -18.46 -3.77
N LEU A 51 4.29 -18.41 -3.29
CA LEU A 51 5.37 -19.30 -3.74
C LEU A 51 5.45 -20.61 -2.95
N MET A 52 4.77 -20.72 -1.80
CA MET A 52 4.82 -21.93 -0.97
C MET A 52 4.11 -23.10 -1.67
N PRO A 53 4.83 -24.17 -2.07
CA PRO A 53 4.22 -25.28 -2.77
C PRO A 53 3.33 -26.09 -1.82
N GLY A 54 2.17 -26.55 -2.33
CA GLY A 54 1.25 -27.42 -1.58
C GLY A 54 0.28 -26.68 -0.64
N GLN A 55 0.23 -25.35 -0.69
CA GLN A 55 -0.74 -24.57 0.07
C GLN A 55 -2.15 -24.72 -0.52
N GLY A 56 -3.12 -25.12 0.32
CA GLY A 56 -4.52 -25.19 -0.09
C GLY A 56 -5.15 -23.81 -0.24
N HIS A 57 -6.20 -23.70 -1.07
CA HIS A 57 -6.88 -22.41 -1.36
C HIS A 57 -7.38 -21.70 -0.11
N VAL A 58 -7.85 -22.46 0.88
CA VAL A 58 -8.32 -21.92 2.17
C VAL A 58 -7.17 -21.31 2.99
N ALA A 59 -6.02 -21.99 3.05
CA ALA A 59 -4.87 -21.50 3.78
C ALA A 59 -4.32 -20.22 3.15
N LEU A 60 -4.19 -20.19 1.81
CA LEU A 60 -3.78 -19.00 1.09
C LEU A 60 -4.78 -17.85 1.28
N GLY A 61 -6.09 -18.12 1.15
CA GLY A 61 -7.13 -17.12 1.37
C GLY A 61 -7.05 -16.47 2.75
N LEU A 62 -6.84 -17.26 3.82
CA LEU A 62 -6.67 -16.75 5.18
C LEU A 62 -5.41 -15.90 5.35
N GLU A 63 -4.29 -16.32 4.78
CA GLU A 63 -3.06 -15.53 4.79
C GLU A 63 -3.22 -14.20 4.06
N LEU A 64 -3.87 -14.21 2.89
CA LEU A 64 -4.17 -12.99 2.14
C LEU A 64 -5.06 -12.04 2.93
N ILE A 65 -6.08 -12.54 3.64
CA ILE A 65 -6.93 -11.74 4.52
C ILE A 65 -6.09 -11.13 5.64
N ALA A 66 -5.24 -11.92 6.30
CA ALA A 66 -4.40 -11.44 7.40
C ALA A 66 -3.42 -10.34 6.94
N ILE A 67 -2.76 -10.54 5.81
CA ILE A 67 -1.83 -9.56 5.21
C ILE A 67 -2.60 -8.28 4.82
N THR A 68 -3.77 -8.43 4.21
CA THR A 68 -4.61 -7.28 3.81
C THR A 68 -5.09 -6.51 5.04
N ALA A 69 -5.53 -7.19 6.09
CA ALA A 69 -5.96 -6.57 7.34
C ALA A 69 -4.82 -5.81 8.02
N ALA A 70 -3.62 -6.38 8.06
CA ALA A 70 -2.43 -5.72 8.59
C ALA A 70 -2.08 -4.45 7.78
N LEU A 71 -2.09 -4.55 6.44
CA LEU A 71 -1.85 -3.42 5.56
C LEU A 71 -2.89 -2.31 5.77
N VAL A 72 -4.18 -2.65 5.78
CA VAL A 72 -5.26 -1.69 6.02
C VAL A 72 -5.13 -1.06 7.41
N GLY A 73 -4.79 -1.83 8.44
CA GLY A 73 -4.52 -1.30 9.78
C GLY A 73 -3.41 -0.26 9.81
N ILE A 74 -2.29 -0.53 9.12
CA ILE A 74 -1.19 0.44 8.95
C ILE A 74 -1.68 1.69 8.22
N LEU A 75 -2.41 1.51 7.11
CA LEU A 75 -2.91 2.63 6.30
C LEU A 75 -3.92 3.49 7.08
N LEU A 76 -4.76 2.89 7.93
CA LEU A 76 -5.72 3.63 8.77
C LEU A 76 -5.04 4.38 9.92
N ALA A 77 -3.93 3.86 10.44
CA ALA A 77 -3.15 4.51 11.50
C ALA A 77 -2.40 5.76 11.02
N ILE A 78 -2.14 5.85 9.71
CA ILE A 78 -1.45 6.98 9.10
C ILE A 78 -2.48 8.06 8.72
N PRO A 79 -2.37 9.29 9.25
CA PRO A 79 -3.31 10.37 8.97
C PRO A 79 -3.34 10.71 7.48
N VAL A 80 -4.54 10.87 6.93
CA VAL A 80 -4.67 11.39 5.56
C VAL A 80 -4.39 12.89 5.61
N SER A 81 -3.22 13.30 5.10
CA SER A 81 -2.92 14.73 4.93
C SER A 81 -3.93 15.33 3.94
N LEU A 82 -4.74 16.26 4.43
CA LEU A 82 -5.80 16.89 3.66
C LEU A 82 -5.32 18.02 2.76
N GLY A 83 -4.03 18.34 2.77
CA GLY A 83 -3.55 19.59 2.21
C GLY A 83 -3.92 20.77 3.11
N GLN A 84 -3.17 21.85 2.97
CA GLN A 84 -3.44 23.09 3.70
C GLN A 84 -4.69 23.75 3.10
N PHE A 85 -5.86 23.45 3.66
CA PHE A 85 -7.04 24.26 3.40
C PHE A 85 -6.87 25.61 4.11
N PRO A 86 -7.27 26.73 3.48
CA PRO A 86 -7.31 28.03 4.15
C PRO A 86 -8.11 27.91 5.46
N GLU A 87 -7.62 28.53 6.54
CA GLU A 87 -8.30 28.53 7.84
C GLU A 87 -9.78 28.93 7.67
N GLY A 88 -10.69 28.06 8.14
CA GLY A 88 -12.14 28.28 8.07
C GLY A 88 -12.87 27.65 6.88
N VAL A 89 -12.17 26.99 5.94
CA VAL A 89 -12.81 26.22 4.86
C VAL A 89 -12.73 24.73 5.19
N GLU A 90 -13.85 24.15 5.62
CA GLU A 90 -13.94 22.70 5.78
C GLU A 90 -13.78 22.01 4.41
N PRO A 91 -12.90 21.01 4.28
CA PRO A 91 -12.78 20.26 3.05
C PRO A 91 -14.12 19.60 2.73
N PRO A 92 -14.65 19.74 1.51
CA PRO A 92 -15.89 19.07 1.15
C PRO A 92 -15.70 17.54 1.22
N ALA A 93 -16.74 16.83 1.68
CA ALA A 93 -16.69 15.39 1.96
C ALA A 93 -16.24 14.53 0.76
N TYR A 94 -16.48 14.98 -0.48
CA TYR A 94 -16.01 14.28 -1.69
C TYR A 94 -14.47 14.24 -1.79
N TYR A 95 -13.77 15.24 -1.25
CA TYR A 95 -12.31 15.29 -1.28
C TYR A 95 -11.71 14.19 -0.39
N PHE A 96 -12.26 14.02 0.81
CA PHE A 96 -11.93 12.90 1.68
C PHE A 96 -12.25 11.56 1.02
N ALA A 97 -13.47 11.41 0.49
CA ALA A 97 -13.92 10.16 -0.12
C ALA A 97 -13.02 9.74 -1.30
N SER A 98 -12.60 10.68 -2.14
CA SER A 98 -11.71 10.39 -3.28
C SER A 98 -10.31 9.95 -2.84
N ARG A 99 -9.72 10.57 -1.81
CA ARG A 99 -8.42 10.14 -1.27
C ARG A 99 -8.47 8.75 -0.65
N TRP A 100 -9.50 8.47 0.15
CA TRP A 100 -9.70 7.14 0.71
C TRP A 100 -9.95 6.09 -0.37
N ALA A 101 -10.73 6.42 -1.41
CA ALA A 101 -10.98 5.51 -2.53
C ALA A 101 -9.69 5.12 -3.25
N ILE A 102 -8.80 6.09 -3.52
CA ILE A 102 -7.50 5.82 -4.17
C ILE A 102 -6.62 4.98 -3.23
N ARG A 103 -6.54 5.35 -1.95
CA ARG A 103 -5.69 4.68 -0.95
C ARG A 103 -6.11 3.23 -0.71
N LEU A 104 -7.41 2.95 -0.72
CA LEU A 104 -7.96 1.62 -0.47
C LEU A 104 -8.14 0.78 -1.74
N SER A 105 -7.95 1.34 -2.94
CA SER A 105 -8.13 0.63 -4.21
C SER A 105 -7.33 -0.69 -4.30
N GLY A 106 -6.02 -0.64 -4.02
CA GLY A 106 -5.14 -1.81 -4.00
C GLY A 106 -5.53 -2.85 -2.93
N PRO A 107 -5.65 -2.46 -1.64
CA PRO A 107 -6.08 -3.37 -0.58
C PRO A 107 -7.46 -3.99 -0.82
N LEU A 108 -8.42 -3.26 -1.39
CA LEU A 108 -9.75 -3.79 -1.70
C LEU A 108 -9.70 -4.88 -2.78
N LEU A 109 -8.93 -4.66 -3.85
CA LEU A 109 -8.70 -5.68 -4.87
C LEU A 109 -8.01 -6.92 -4.29
N LEU A 110 -7.07 -6.72 -3.36
CA LEU A 110 -6.39 -7.82 -2.67
C LEU A 110 -7.38 -8.61 -1.81
N LEU A 111 -8.27 -7.91 -1.10
CA LEU A 111 -9.31 -8.52 -0.28
C LEU A 111 -10.31 -9.32 -1.12
N ILE A 112 -10.70 -8.81 -2.30
CA ILE A 112 -11.54 -9.53 -3.25
C ILE A 112 -10.84 -10.81 -3.71
N GLY A 113 -9.55 -10.74 -4.04
CA GLY A 113 -8.75 -11.93 -4.38
C GLY A 113 -8.64 -12.92 -3.22
N ALA A 114 -8.49 -12.44 -1.99
CA ALA A 114 -8.41 -13.26 -0.79
C ALA A 114 -9.70 -14.06 -0.54
N PHE A 115 -10.86 -13.40 -0.61
CA PHE A 115 -12.15 -14.08 -0.50
C PHE A 115 -12.41 -15.02 -1.68
N SER A 116 -11.99 -14.61 -2.88
CA SER A 116 -12.15 -15.43 -4.07
C SER A 116 -11.37 -16.74 -3.99
N GLU A 117 -10.14 -16.71 -3.45
CA GLU A 117 -9.36 -17.91 -3.13
C GLU A 117 -9.99 -18.72 -1.98
N LEU A 118 -10.44 -18.06 -0.92
CA LEU A 118 -11.05 -18.72 0.25
C LEU A 118 -12.28 -19.56 -0.14
N PHE A 119 -13.11 -19.06 -1.06
CA PHE A 119 -14.31 -19.75 -1.53
C PHE A 119 -14.11 -20.52 -2.84
N ALA A 120 -12.87 -20.61 -3.35
CA ALA A 120 -12.54 -21.24 -4.63
C ALA A 120 -13.47 -20.80 -5.79
N SER A 121 -13.87 -19.53 -5.81
CA SER A 121 -14.84 -18.99 -6.78
C SER A 121 -14.54 -17.53 -7.11
N GLY A 122 -14.77 -17.11 -8.35
CA GLY A 122 -14.75 -15.69 -8.72
C GLY A 122 -13.42 -15.12 -9.21
N GLY A 123 -12.44 -15.94 -9.61
CA GLY A 123 -11.22 -15.47 -10.30
C GLY A 123 -9.92 -15.47 -9.48
N GLY A 124 -9.98 -15.71 -8.17
CA GLY A 124 -8.85 -16.03 -7.31
C GLY A 124 -7.64 -15.11 -7.50
N LEU A 125 -6.50 -15.71 -7.85
CA LEU A 125 -5.23 -15.04 -8.14
C LEU A 125 -5.29 -13.93 -9.21
N TYR A 126 -6.27 -13.91 -10.12
CA TYR A 126 -6.39 -12.82 -11.10
C TYR A 126 -6.65 -11.47 -10.42
N TRP A 127 -7.45 -11.45 -9.34
CA TRP A 127 -7.66 -10.26 -8.54
C TRP A 127 -6.41 -9.84 -7.77
N VAL A 128 -5.64 -10.82 -7.27
CA VAL A 128 -4.36 -10.57 -6.61
C VAL A 128 -3.36 -9.93 -7.57
N ALA A 129 -3.30 -10.39 -8.83
CA ALA A 129 -2.48 -9.77 -9.86
C ALA A 129 -2.90 -8.32 -10.13
N GLY A 130 -4.20 -8.05 -10.21
CA GLY A 130 -4.73 -6.68 -10.31
C GLY A 130 -4.34 -5.82 -9.11
N ALA A 131 -4.49 -6.35 -7.90
CA ALA A 131 -4.10 -5.68 -6.66
C ALA A 131 -2.60 -5.33 -6.65
N PHE A 132 -1.73 -6.22 -7.12
CA PHE A 132 -0.29 -5.96 -7.22
C PHE A 132 0.04 -4.76 -8.09
N VAL A 133 -0.67 -4.58 -9.21
CA VAL A 133 -0.51 -3.39 -10.07
C VAL A 133 -0.86 -2.13 -9.30
N PHE A 134 -2.04 -2.09 -8.66
CA PHE A 134 -2.48 -0.92 -7.90
C PHE A 134 -1.60 -0.60 -6.69
N LEU A 135 -1.19 -1.62 -5.93
CA LEU A 135 -0.29 -1.45 -4.79
C LEU A 135 1.09 -0.93 -5.22
N THR A 136 1.65 -1.46 -6.31
CA THR A 136 2.94 -1.00 -6.84
C THR A 136 2.84 0.44 -7.36
N LEU A 137 1.80 0.76 -8.15
CA LEU A 137 1.58 2.12 -8.64
C LEU A 137 1.35 3.12 -7.50
N GLY A 138 0.54 2.75 -6.50
CA GLY A 138 0.31 3.56 -5.31
C GLY A 138 1.58 3.79 -4.50
N SER A 139 2.44 2.78 -4.39
CA SER A 139 3.75 2.93 -3.74
C SER A 139 4.65 3.91 -4.47
N VAL A 140 4.80 3.72 -5.80
CA VAL A 140 5.65 4.58 -6.63
C VAL A 140 5.14 6.03 -6.58
N ALA A 141 3.82 6.24 -6.63
CA ALA A 141 3.22 7.56 -6.51
C ALA A 141 3.53 8.23 -5.15
N ASN A 142 3.40 7.49 -4.04
CA ASN A 142 3.73 8.02 -2.72
C ASN A 142 5.23 8.31 -2.56
N ALA A 143 6.10 7.44 -3.08
CA ALA A 143 7.55 7.65 -3.09
C ALA A 143 7.95 8.88 -3.92
N TRP A 144 7.33 9.06 -5.09
CA TRP A 144 7.56 10.22 -5.95
C TRP A 144 7.16 11.54 -5.26
N VAL A 145 5.97 11.57 -4.64
CA VAL A 145 5.52 12.75 -3.89
C VAL A 145 6.49 13.07 -2.76
N LEU A 146 6.92 12.07 -1.99
CA LEU A 146 7.92 12.25 -0.94
C LEU A 146 9.22 12.86 -1.47
N LEU A 147 9.73 12.37 -2.60
CA LEU A 147 10.98 12.88 -3.21
C LEU A 147 10.86 14.30 -3.75
N ILE A 148 9.67 14.72 -4.20
CA ILE A 148 9.45 16.11 -4.62
C ILE A 148 9.32 17.01 -3.40
N GLU A 149 8.50 16.62 -2.43
CA GLU A 149 8.17 17.48 -1.29
C GLU A 149 9.38 17.70 -0.37
N ILE A 150 10.34 16.77 -0.30
CA ILE A 150 11.58 16.94 0.47
C ILE A 150 12.58 17.93 -0.16
N LEU A 151 12.44 18.22 -1.46
CA LEU A 151 13.31 19.14 -2.19
C LEU A 151 12.70 20.55 -2.32
N ARG A 152 11.47 20.73 -1.85
CA ARG A 152 10.74 22.01 -1.88
C ARG A 152 11.03 22.84 -0.63
#